data_AF-A0A1N6SWJ0-F1
#
_entry.id   AF-A0A1N6SWJ0-F1
#
_cell.length_a   1.000
_cell.length_b   1.000
_cell.length_c   1.000
_cell.angle_alpha   90.00
_cell.angle_beta   90.00
_cell.angle_gamma   90.00
#
_symmetry.space_group_name_H-M   'P 1'
#
loop_
_entity.id
_entity.type
_entity.pdbx_description
1 polymer ?
#
loop_
_entity_poly.entity_id
_entity_poly.type
_entity_poly.pdbx_seq_one_letter_code
_entity_poly.pdbx_strand_id
1 'polypeptide(L)'
;MKAKQLYKQLYFQVIIAIIVGILLGMFYPELGEKMKPLGDGFIKLVKMIIAPVIFITLTLGIAHMTDLKKVGRIAVKAMIYFLTFSTLALVIGLVVGNILQPGHGLNIDPSTLSGDVSQYQQKAHETTLTGFIMNIIPETLFSPLVGENILQVLLVAILMGVALVLTKEKSQKVTEFLQDLSTPVFKIVHMLMKLAPIGAFGAWLSLSENTGFILF
;
A
#
# COMPACT_ATOMS: atom_id res chain seq x y z
N MET A 1 24.56 16.38 -23.92
CA MET A 1 23.43 15.77 -23.17
C MET A 1 22.93 14.55 -23.95
N LYS A 2 23.33 13.33 -23.56
CA LYS A 2 22.71 12.11 -24.12
C LYS A 2 21.28 12.05 -23.59
N ALA A 3 20.28 12.10 -24.46
CA ALA A 3 18.89 11.86 -24.09
C ALA A 3 18.84 10.53 -23.34
N LYS A 4 18.62 10.58 -22.02
CA LYS A 4 18.42 9.37 -21.21
C LYS A 4 17.20 8.69 -21.82
N GLN A 5 17.44 7.57 -22.49
CA GLN A 5 16.47 6.80 -23.24
C GLN A 5 15.21 6.57 -22.38
N LEU A 6 14.14 7.30 -22.69
CA LEU A 6 12.90 7.32 -21.90
C LEU A 6 12.31 5.91 -21.73
N TYR A 7 12.55 5.01 -22.68
CA TYR A 7 12.16 3.60 -22.62
C TYR A 7 12.85 2.77 -21.53
N LYS A 8 13.94 3.28 -20.93
CA LYS A 8 14.62 2.65 -19.78
C LYS A 8 14.06 3.13 -18.44
N GLN A 9 13.17 4.13 -18.42
CA GLN A 9 12.53 4.61 -17.22
C GLN A 9 11.44 3.64 -16.79
N LEU A 10 11.48 3.19 -15.54
CA LEU A 10 10.52 2.23 -15.00
C LEU A 10 9.08 2.76 -15.11
N TYR A 11 8.88 4.05 -14.86
CA TYR A 11 7.58 4.72 -15.00
C TYR A 11 7.00 4.58 -16.41
N PHE A 12 7.82 4.78 -17.45
CA PHE A 12 7.38 4.65 -18.83
C PHE A 12 7.05 3.20 -19.20
N GLN A 13 7.85 2.24 -18.70
CA GLN A 13 7.58 0.81 -18.87
C GLN A 13 6.27 0.38 -18.21
N VAL A 14 5.99 0.88 -17.01
CA VAL A 14 4.73 0.61 -16.30
C VAL A 14 3.54 1.19 -17.06
N ILE A 15 3.62 2.43 -17.56
CA ILE A 15 2.53 3.02 -18.37
C ILE A 15 2.26 2.19 -19.62
N ILE A 16 3.31 1.82 -20.37
CA ILE A 16 3.14 0.97 -21.55
C ILE A 16 2.51 -0.37 -21.17
N ALA A 17 2.99 -0.99 -20.10
CA ALA A 17 2.44 -2.25 -19.61
C ALA A 17 0.94 -2.15 -19.26
N ILE A 18 0.52 -1.05 -18.62
CA ILE A 18 -0.90 -0.80 -18.31
C ILE A 18 -1.71 -0.64 -19.60
N ILE A 19 -1.25 0.21 -20.53
CA ILE A 19 -1.95 0.45 -21.80
C ILE A 19 -2.09 -0.85 -22.59
N VAL A 20 -1.01 -1.60 -22.74
CA VAL A 20 -1.01 -2.89 -23.47
C VAL A 20 -1.87 -3.92 -22.75
N GLY A 21 -1.84 -3.96 -21.42
CA GLY A 21 -2.70 -4.84 -20.61
C GLY A 21 -4.18 -4.55 -20.85
N ILE A 22 -4.57 -3.28 -20.77
CA ILE A 22 -5.96 -2.85 -21.04
C ILE A 22 -6.39 -3.20 -22.46
N LEU A 23 -5.56 -2.87 -23.47
CA LEU A 23 -5.88 -3.17 -24.87
C LEU A 23 -6.06 -4.67 -25.09
N LEU A 24 -5.10 -5.49 -24.63
CA LEU A 24 -5.18 -6.93 -24.81
C LEU A 24 -6.36 -7.57 -24.09
N GLY A 25 -6.77 -7.05 -22.93
CA GLY A 25 -7.88 -7.62 -22.19
C GLY A 25 -9.25 -7.28 -22.76
N MET A 26 -9.34 -6.19 -23.53
CA MET A 26 -10.53 -5.90 -24.34
C MET A 26 -10.63 -6.78 -25.58
N PHE A 27 -9.51 -7.01 -26.28
CA PHE A 27 -9.51 -7.77 -27.53
C PHE A 27 -9.43 -9.30 -27.34
N TYR A 28 -8.83 -9.76 -26.24
CA TYR A 28 -8.61 -11.18 -25.95
C TYR A 28 -8.93 -11.51 -24.47
N PRO A 29 -10.21 -11.58 -24.08
CA PRO A 29 -10.63 -11.80 -22.69
C PRO A 29 -10.09 -13.10 -22.08
N GLU A 30 -10.05 -14.20 -22.84
CA GLU A 30 -9.51 -15.49 -22.35
C GLU A 30 -8.01 -15.43 -21.98
N LEU A 31 -7.26 -14.48 -22.54
CA LEU A 31 -5.87 -14.25 -22.16
C LEU A 31 -5.78 -13.53 -20.81
N GLY A 32 -6.80 -12.77 -20.43
CA GLY A 32 -6.89 -12.05 -19.16
C GLY A 32 -6.91 -12.95 -17.95
N GLU A 33 -7.80 -13.95 -17.95
CA GLU A 33 -7.91 -14.93 -16.86
C GLU A 33 -6.59 -15.69 -16.64
N LYS A 34 -5.92 -16.09 -17.73
CA LYS A 34 -4.63 -16.82 -17.68
C LYS A 34 -3.48 -15.96 -17.15
N MET A 35 -3.59 -14.63 -17.26
CA MET A 35 -2.54 -13.69 -16.84
C MET A 35 -2.80 -13.10 -15.44
N LYS A 36 -3.96 -13.35 -14.83
CA LYS A 36 -4.25 -12.97 -13.44
C LYS A 36 -3.19 -13.43 -12.41
N PRO A 37 -2.63 -14.66 -12.50
CA PRO A 37 -1.57 -15.10 -11.58
C PRO A 37 -0.31 -14.22 -11.61
N LEU A 38 0.00 -13.55 -12.74
CA LEU A 38 1.11 -12.60 -12.82
C LEU A 38 0.85 -11.36 -11.95
N GLY A 39 -0.36 -10.79 -12.03
CA GLY A 39 -0.76 -9.64 -11.22
C GLY A 39 -0.80 -9.98 -9.74
N ASP A 40 -1.47 -11.08 -9.39
CA ASP A 40 -1.58 -11.56 -8.01
C ASP A 40 -0.21 -11.91 -7.42
N GLY A 41 0.65 -12.57 -8.22
CA GLY A 41 2.02 -12.89 -7.83
C GLY A 41 2.83 -11.63 -7.51
N PHE A 42 2.75 -10.61 -8.36
CA PHE A 42 3.43 -9.33 -8.11
C PHE A 42 2.90 -8.65 -6.84
N ILE A 43 1.59 -8.60 -6.64
CA ILE A 43 0.99 -8.03 -5.41
C ILE A 43 1.47 -8.79 -4.17
N LYS A 44 1.53 -10.13 -4.22
CA LYS A 44 2.07 -10.95 -3.12
C LYS A 44 3.53 -10.63 -2.81
N LEU A 45 4.37 -10.46 -3.84
CA LEU A 45 5.77 -10.06 -3.68
C LEU A 45 5.90 -8.67 -3.03
N VAL A 46 5.07 -7.71 -3.44
CA VAL A 46 5.04 -6.37 -2.84
C VAL A 46 4.56 -6.44 -1.39
N LYS A 47 3.47 -7.16 -1.11
CA LYS A 47 2.96 -7.36 0.26
C LYS A 47 4.02 -7.97 1.19
N MET A 48 4.75 -8.98 0.71
CA MET A 48 5.82 -9.65 1.45
C MET A 48 6.93 -8.69 1.91
N ILE A 49 7.34 -7.73 1.07
CA ILE A 49 8.47 -6.84 1.38
C ILE A 49 8.06 -5.60 2.19
N ILE A 50 6.77 -5.24 2.22
CA ILE A 50 6.29 -4.03 2.89
C ILE A 50 6.59 -4.04 4.39
N ALA A 51 6.24 -5.10 5.11
CA ALA A 51 6.44 -5.20 6.56
C ALA A 51 7.91 -5.01 7.00
N PRO A 52 8.90 -5.75 6.46
CA PRO A 52 10.29 -5.57 6.86
C PRO A 52 10.85 -4.20 6.46
N VAL A 53 10.46 -3.65 5.31
CA VAL A 53 10.90 -2.32 4.86
C VAL A 53 10.39 -1.23 5.80
N ILE A 54 9.09 -1.27 6.14
CA ILE A 54 8.48 -0.31 7.06
C ILE A 54 9.17 -0.38 8.42
N PHE A 55 9.35 -1.58 8.97
CA PHE A 55 9.98 -1.78 10.27
C PHE A 55 11.38 -1.17 10.30
N ILE A 56 12.26 -1.57 9.38
CA ILE A 56 13.65 -1.07 9.35
C ILE A 56 13.69 0.44 9.12
N THR A 57 12.90 0.95 8.17
CA THR A 57 12.94 2.37 7.79
C THR A 57 12.46 3.27 8.92
N LEU A 58 11.37 2.91 9.61
CA LEU A 58 10.84 3.70 10.72
C LEU A 58 11.69 3.57 11.97
N THR A 59 12.12 2.35 12.31
CA THR A 59 12.98 2.13 13.47
C THR A 59 14.29 2.91 13.32
N LEU A 60 14.97 2.81 12.18
CA LEU A 60 16.18 3.61 11.92
C LEU A 60 15.86 5.11 11.80
N GLY A 61 14.75 5.47 11.17
CA GLY A 61 14.32 6.86 11.04
C GLY A 61 14.17 7.57 12.38
N ILE A 62 13.62 6.87 13.38
CA ILE A 62 13.49 7.37 14.76
C ILE A 62 14.81 7.26 15.51
N ALA A 63 15.56 6.15 15.37
CA ALA A 63 16.84 5.94 16.06
C ALA A 63 17.90 6.99 15.71
N HIS A 64 17.87 7.52 14.49
CA HIS A 64 18.76 8.61 14.07
C HIS A 64 18.34 9.99 14.62
N MET A 65 17.16 10.12 15.23
CA MET A 65 16.74 11.37 15.85
C MET A 65 17.40 11.54 17.22
N THR A 66 18.04 12.69 17.43
CA THR A 66 18.74 13.02 18.68
C THR A 66 17.82 13.39 19.83
N ASP A 67 16.54 13.70 19.55
CA ASP A 67 15.59 14.19 20.55
C ASP A 67 14.19 13.64 20.28
N LEU A 68 13.64 12.90 21.26
CA LEU A 68 12.30 12.32 21.19
C LEU A 68 11.20 13.39 21.10
N LYS A 69 11.42 14.61 21.60
CA LYS A 69 10.47 15.72 21.41
C LYS A 69 10.33 16.10 19.94
N LYS A 70 11.39 15.92 19.14
CA LYS A 70 11.33 16.15 17.69
C LYS A 70 10.46 15.09 17.01
N VAL A 71 10.56 13.82 17.41
CA VAL A 71 9.73 12.72 16.90
C VAL A 71 8.24 13.04 17.09
N GLY A 72 7.84 13.40 18.31
CA GLY A 72 6.45 13.76 18.61
C GLY A 72 5.96 14.98 17.81
N ARG A 73 6.79 16.02 17.67
CA ARG A 73 6.45 17.20 16.85
C ARG A 73 6.27 16.84 15.37
N ILE A 74 7.11 15.96 14.82
CA ILE A 74 7.01 15.51 13.44
C ILE A 74 5.73 14.69 13.25
N ALA A 75 5.41 13.78 14.18
CA ALA A 75 4.19 13.00 14.15
C ALA A 75 2.93 13.88 14.18
N VAL A 76 2.87 14.89 15.06
CA VAL A 76 1.74 15.83 15.11
C VAL A 76 1.63 16.64 13.81
N LYS A 77 2.76 17.15 13.28
CA LYS A 77 2.75 17.84 11.98
C LYS A 77 2.24 16.93 10.87
N ALA A 78 2.73 15.69 10.80
CA ALA A 78 2.29 14.70 9.82
C ALA A 78 0.80 14.39 9.95
N MET A 79 0.26 14.28 11.17
CA MET A 79 -1.17 14.07 11.41
C MET A 79 -2.01 15.25 10.92
N ILE A 80 -1.58 16.48 11.18
CA ILE A 80 -2.25 17.68 10.67
C ILE A 80 -2.22 17.69 9.13
N TYR A 81 -1.04 17.46 8.52
CA TYR A 81 -0.93 17.35 7.06
C TYR A 81 -1.84 16.25 6.49
N PHE A 82 -1.88 15.08 7.12
CA PHE A 82 -2.69 13.96 6.68
C PHE A 82 -4.19 14.28 6.77
N LEU A 83 -4.66 14.85 7.87
CA LEU A 83 -6.07 15.24 8.03
C LEU A 83 -6.47 16.34 7.04
N THR A 84 -5.63 17.36 6.85
CA THR A 84 -5.93 18.45 5.92
C THR A 84 -5.98 17.96 4.46
N PHE A 85 -4.96 17.22 4.01
CA PHE A 85 -4.92 16.73 2.63
C PHE A 85 -5.95 15.62 2.36
N SER A 86 -6.22 14.74 3.32
CA SER A 86 -7.24 13.69 3.13
C SER A 86 -8.65 14.28 3.09
N THR A 87 -8.95 15.26 3.95
CA THR A 87 -10.23 15.98 3.90
C THR A 87 -10.38 16.74 2.59
N LEU A 88 -9.33 17.42 2.13
CA LEU A 88 -9.35 18.12 0.84
C LEU A 88 -9.58 17.14 -0.32
N ALA A 89 -8.90 15.99 -0.32
CA ALA A 89 -9.09 14.95 -1.33
C ALA A 89 -10.52 14.40 -1.31
N LEU A 90 -11.11 14.18 -0.13
CA LEU A 90 -12.49 13.74 0.03
C LEU A 90 -13.47 14.77 -0.53
N VAL A 91 -13.28 16.06 -0.22
CA VAL A 91 -14.12 17.14 -0.74
C VAL A 91 -14.06 17.19 -2.27
N ILE A 92 -12.85 17.13 -2.85
CA ILE A 92 -12.69 17.10 -4.31
C ILE A 92 -13.36 15.87 -4.91
N GLY A 93 -13.15 14.68 -4.32
CA GLY A 93 -13.77 13.44 -4.77
C GLY A 93 -15.30 13.49 -4.74
N LEU A 94 -15.86 14.11 -3.69
CA LEU A 94 -17.31 14.30 -3.56
C LEU A 94 -17.84 15.29 -4.59
N VAL A 95 -17.15 16.43 -4.80
CA VAL A 95 -17.55 17.42 -5.82
C VAL A 95 -17.53 16.80 -7.22
N VAL A 96 -16.42 16.16 -7.59
CA VAL A 96 -16.28 15.52 -8.91
C VAL A 96 -17.28 14.39 -9.08
N GLY A 97 -17.47 13.55 -8.08
CA GLY A 97 -18.45 12.45 -8.11
C GLY A 97 -19.89 12.93 -8.25
N ASN A 98 -20.27 14.04 -7.59
CA ASN A 98 -21.61 14.61 -7.73
C ASN A 98 -21.85 15.32 -9.08
N ILE A 99 -20.79 15.85 -9.71
CA ILE A 99 -20.87 16.50 -11.03
C ILE A 99 -20.90 15.46 -12.15
N LEU A 100 -19.96 14.52 -12.15
CA LEU A 100 -19.84 13.51 -13.20
C LEU A 100 -20.89 12.40 -13.06
N GLN A 101 -21.40 12.18 -11.85
CA GLN A 101 -22.38 11.14 -11.52
C GLN A 101 -22.03 9.77 -12.14
N PRO A 102 -20.81 9.23 -11.90
CA PRO A 102 -20.43 7.94 -12.45
C PRO A 102 -21.40 6.87 -11.92
N GLY A 103 -22.20 6.30 -12.83
CA GLY A 103 -23.29 5.38 -12.51
C GLY A 103 -24.71 5.88 -12.84
N HIS A 104 -24.89 7.13 -13.24
CA HIS A 104 -26.16 7.59 -13.80
C HIS A 104 -26.44 6.84 -15.11
N GLY A 105 -27.51 6.05 -15.15
CA GLY A 105 -27.85 5.17 -16.29
C GLY A 105 -27.53 3.69 -16.07
N LEU A 106 -26.88 3.32 -14.95
CA LEU A 106 -26.86 1.94 -14.48
C LEU A 106 -28.24 1.59 -13.92
N ASN A 107 -29.12 0.99 -14.74
CA ASN A 107 -30.41 0.43 -14.32
C ASN A 107 -30.21 -0.84 -13.47
N ILE A 108 -29.45 -0.74 -12.39
CA ILE A 108 -29.22 -1.81 -11.43
C ILE A 108 -30.32 -1.73 -10.39
N ASP A 109 -31.27 -2.66 -10.45
CA ASP A 109 -32.29 -2.80 -9.42
C ASP A 109 -31.66 -3.48 -8.18
N PRO A 110 -31.53 -2.78 -7.03
CA PRO A 110 -30.93 -3.33 -5.83
C PRO A 110 -31.64 -4.59 -5.31
N SER A 111 -32.93 -4.76 -5.65
CA SER A 111 -33.72 -5.92 -5.24
C SER A 111 -33.40 -7.19 -6.04
N THR A 112 -32.76 -7.05 -7.21
CA THR A 112 -32.33 -8.17 -8.06
C THR A 112 -30.90 -8.63 -7.77
N LEU A 113 -30.15 -7.88 -6.95
CA LEU A 113 -28.77 -8.21 -6.57
C LEU A 113 -28.76 -9.34 -5.54
N SER A 114 -28.29 -10.52 -5.96
CA SER A 114 -28.18 -11.73 -5.14
C SER A 114 -26.92 -11.71 -4.25
N GLY A 115 -26.76 -10.67 -3.43
CA GLY A 115 -25.64 -10.54 -2.51
C GLY A 115 -26.13 -10.37 -1.08
N ASP A 116 -25.83 -11.33 -0.21
CA ASP A 116 -26.09 -11.18 1.22
C ASP A 116 -25.16 -10.11 1.81
N VAL A 117 -25.64 -8.86 1.78
CA VAL A 117 -24.91 -7.69 2.31
C VAL A 117 -24.94 -7.62 3.84
N SER A 118 -25.72 -8.48 4.50
CA SER A 118 -25.86 -8.48 5.96
C SER A 118 -24.52 -8.69 6.69
N GLN A 119 -23.63 -9.53 6.15
CA GLN A 119 -22.30 -9.74 6.71
C GLN A 119 -21.42 -8.48 6.65
N TYR A 120 -21.55 -7.66 5.59
CA TYR A 120 -20.79 -6.42 5.47
C TYR A 120 -21.33 -5.34 6.41
N GLN A 121 -22.66 -5.29 6.59
CA GLN A 121 -23.32 -4.39 7.54
C GLN A 121 -22.95 -4.72 9.00
N GLN A 122 -22.90 -6.02 9.35
CA GLN A 122 -22.47 -6.47 10.67
C GLN A 122 -21.00 -6.13 10.94
N LYS A 123 -20.08 -6.40 9.99
CA LYS A 123 -18.66 -6.00 10.13
C LYS A 123 -18.47 -4.50 10.27
N ALA A 124 -19.29 -3.69 9.60
CA ALA A 124 -19.26 -2.23 9.75
C ALA A 124 -19.69 -1.79 11.17
N HIS A 125 -20.68 -2.47 11.76
CA HIS A 125 -21.12 -2.19 13.14
C HIS A 125 -20.13 -2.70 14.21
N GLU A 126 -19.41 -3.78 13.95
CA GLU A 126 -18.38 -4.31 14.86
C GLU A 126 -17.09 -3.46 14.88
N THR A 127 -16.88 -2.62 13.85
CA THR A 127 -15.72 -1.72 13.77
C THR A 127 -15.92 -0.51 14.69
N THR A 128 -15.82 -0.75 15.99
CA THR A 128 -15.80 0.32 17.00
C THR A 128 -14.42 0.99 17.05
N LEU A 129 -14.36 2.26 17.44
CA LEU A 129 -13.08 2.98 17.64
C LEU A 129 -12.18 2.23 18.63
N THR A 130 -12.77 1.66 19.68
CA THR A 130 -12.07 0.83 20.67
C THR A 130 -11.49 -0.43 20.03
N GLY A 131 -12.28 -1.15 19.22
CA GLY A 131 -11.80 -2.34 18.51
C GLY A 131 -10.67 -2.01 17.54
N PHE A 132 -10.76 -0.88 16.83
CA PHE A 132 -9.70 -0.41 15.95
C PHE A 132 -8.39 -0.16 16.72
N ILE A 133 -8.43 0.56 17.85
CA ILE A 133 -7.24 0.84 18.68
C ILE A 133 -6.66 -0.45 19.25
N MET A 134 -7.50 -1.36 19.74
CA MET A 134 -7.03 -2.64 20.28
C MET A 134 -6.35 -3.50 19.20
N ASN A 135 -6.84 -3.47 17.96
CA ASN A 135 -6.24 -4.19 16.84
C ASN A 135 -4.85 -3.67 16.42
N ILE A 136 -4.44 -2.48 16.89
CA ILE A 136 -3.09 -1.95 16.67
C ILE A 136 -2.05 -2.67 17.55
N ILE A 137 -2.47 -3.18 18.70
CA ILE A 137 -1.59 -3.88 19.63
C ILE A 137 -1.44 -5.33 19.15
N PRO A 138 -0.23 -5.78 18.77
CA PRO A 138 -0.03 -7.14 18.33
C PRO A 138 0.01 -8.12 19.50
N GLU A 139 -0.29 -9.40 19.23
CA GLU A 139 -0.20 -10.46 20.23
C GLU A 139 1.24 -10.67 20.74
N THR A 140 2.22 -10.54 19.85
CA THR A 140 3.64 -10.65 20.16
C THR A 140 4.48 -9.61 19.42
N LEU A 141 5.68 -9.32 19.91
CA LEU A 141 6.58 -8.32 19.32
C LEU A 141 6.90 -8.57 17.84
N PHE A 142 7.04 -9.84 17.43
CA PHE A 142 7.47 -10.22 16.08
C PHE A 142 6.31 -10.60 15.15
N SER A 143 5.11 -10.88 15.69
CA SER A 143 3.93 -11.22 14.89
C SER A 143 3.62 -10.23 13.75
N PRO A 144 3.81 -8.90 13.88
CA PRO A 144 3.49 -7.97 12.79
C PRO A 144 4.40 -8.14 11.57
N LEU A 145 5.61 -8.66 11.75
CA LEU A 145 6.55 -8.85 10.64
C LEU A 145 6.14 -10.00 9.72
N VAL A 146 5.25 -10.88 10.20
CA VAL A 146 4.73 -12.04 9.46
C VAL A 146 3.23 -11.88 9.17
N GLY A 147 2.56 -10.98 9.87
CA GLY A 147 1.14 -10.69 9.71
C GLY A 147 0.84 -9.72 8.56
N GLU A 148 -0.46 -9.51 8.34
CA GLU A 148 -0.96 -8.62 7.28
C GLU A 148 -1.25 -7.18 7.79
N ASN A 149 -1.23 -6.97 9.10
CA ASN A 149 -1.62 -5.70 9.70
C ASN A 149 -0.44 -4.71 9.73
N ILE A 150 -0.43 -3.80 8.77
CA ILE A 150 0.59 -2.74 8.66
C ILE A 150 0.61 -1.85 9.90
N LEU A 151 -0.54 -1.58 10.52
CA LEU A 151 -0.62 -0.67 11.67
C LEU A 151 0.08 -1.25 12.91
N GLN A 152 0.05 -2.57 13.07
CA GLN A 152 0.84 -3.27 14.08
C GLN A 152 2.34 -3.17 13.82
N VAL A 153 2.77 -3.28 12.54
CA VAL A 153 4.18 -3.09 12.16
C VAL A 153 4.65 -1.68 12.51
N LEU A 154 3.83 -0.67 12.23
CA LEU A 154 4.11 0.73 12.57
C LEU A 154 4.30 0.92 14.07
N LEU A 155 3.40 0.38 14.90
CA LEU A 155 3.50 0.48 16.35
C LEU A 155 4.81 -0.12 16.86
N VAL A 156 5.11 -1.37 16.46
CA VAL A 156 6.33 -2.05 16.89
C VAL A 156 7.59 -1.33 16.41
N ALA A 157 7.59 -0.83 15.17
CA ALA A 157 8.72 -0.07 14.62
C ALA A 157 8.98 1.23 15.39
N ILE A 158 7.92 1.93 15.80
CA ILE A 158 8.00 3.16 16.60
C ILE A 158 8.53 2.84 18.00
N LEU A 159 7.97 1.83 18.68
CA LEU A 159 8.42 1.42 20.01
C LEU A 159 9.89 1.00 20.00
N MET A 160 10.29 0.21 19.00
CA MET A 160 11.68 -0.20 18.82
C MET A 160 12.60 1.00 18.56
N GLY A 161 12.18 1.92 17.68
CA GLY A 161 12.94 3.14 17.39
C GLY A 161 13.15 4.00 18.64
N VAL A 162 12.10 4.24 19.42
CA VAL A 162 12.18 4.98 20.70
C VAL A 162 13.07 4.25 21.70
N ALA A 163 12.94 2.92 21.83
CA ALA A 163 13.77 2.12 22.72
C ALA A 163 15.26 2.21 22.36
N LEU A 164 15.62 2.19 21.06
CA LEU A 164 17.00 2.38 20.59
C LEU A 164 17.54 3.77 20.95
N VAL A 165 16.73 4.83 20.83
CA VAL A 165 17.13 6.18 21.26
C VAL A 165 17.40 6.22 22.76
N LEU A 166 16.52 5.63 23.57
CA LEU A 166 16.62 5.64 25.05
C LEU A 166 17.77 4.77 25.58
N THR A 167 18.19 3.75 24.82
CA THR A 167 19.21 2.77 25.25
C THR A 167 20.51 2.87 24.46
N LYS A 168 20.74 4.00 23.77
CA LYS A 168 21.78 4.18 22.75
C LYS A 168 23.17 3.65 23.15
N GLU A 169 23.59 3.86 24.40
CA GLU A 169 24.89 3.40 24.92
C GLU A 169 25.07 1.87 24.83
N LYS A 170 23.97 1.11 24.96
CA LYS A 170 23.99 -0.37 24.93
C LYS A 170 23.48 -0.94 23.61
N SER A 171 22.70 -0.18 22.85
CA SER A 171 22.02 -0.66 21.65
C SER A 171 22.65 -0.22 20.33
N GLN A 172 23.78 0.50 20.36
CA GLN A 172 24.47 0.96 19.15
C GLN A 172 24.72 -0.16 18.12
N LYS A 173 25.20 -1.32 18.55
CA LYS A 173 25.42 -2.48 17.65
C LYS A 173 24.13 -2.97 16.98
N VAL A 174 22.99 -2.85 17.66
CA VAL A 174 21.68 -3.22 17.11
C VAL A 174 21.26 -2.21 16.04
N THR A 175 21.48 -0.91 16.29
CA THR A 175 21.22 0.13 15.29
C THR A 175 22.09 -0.04 14.05
N GLU A 176 23.39 -0.30 14.23
CA GLU A 176 24.33 -0.58 13.13
C GLU A 176 23.92 -1.83 12.34
N PHE A 177 23.56 -2.91 13.03
CA PHE A 177 23.03 -4.12 12.37
C PHE A 177 21.77 -3.83 11.53
N LEU A 178 20.81 -3.07 12.06
CA LEU A 178 19.60 -2.70 11.30
C LEU A 178 19.94 -1.84 10.09
N GLN A 179 20.95 -0.97 10.21
CA GLN A 179 21.43 -0.14 9.11
C GLN A 179 22.08 -0.98 8.02
N ASP A 180 22.92 -1.94 8.38
CA ASP A 180 23.53 -2.87 7.42
C ASP A 180 22.46 -3.76 6.76
N LEU A 181 21.49 -4.24 7.54
CA LEU A 181 20.36 -5.04 7.05
C LEU A 181 19.45 -4.26 6.09
N SER A 182 19.37 -2.93 6.21
CA SER A 182 18.59 -2.10 5.29
C SER A 182 19.08 -2.21 3.84
N THR A 183 20.39 -2.35 3.63
CA THR A 183 21.00 -2.41 2.30
C THR A 183 20.50 -3.59 1.44
N PRO A 184 20.61 -4.87 1.89
CA PRO A 184 20.07 -6.00 1.13
C PRO A 184 18.55 -5.96 1.03
N VAL A 185 17.84 -5.46 2.04
CA VAL A 185 16.36 -5.32 1.99
C VAL A 185 15.94 -4.33 0.90
N PHE A 186 16.56 -3.16 0.82
CA PHE A 186 16.32 -2.21 -0.26
C PHE A 186 16.78 -2.72 -1.63
N LYS A 187 17.82 -3.58 -1.67
CA LYS A 187 18.21 -4.27 -2.91
C LYS A 187 17.11 -5.20 -3.40
N ILE A 188 16.45 -5.94 -2.50
CA ILE A 188 15.29 -6.77 -2.84
C ILE A 188 14.15 -5.89 -3.38
N VAL A 189 13.83 -4.78 -2.72
CA VAL A 189 12.83 -3.82 -3.23
C VAL A 189 13.17 -3.39 -4.65
N HIS A 190 14.43 -3.02 -4.91
CA HIS A 190 14.85 -2.64 -6.26
C HIS A 190 14.70 -3.77 -7.29
N MET A 191 14.99 -5.03 -6.92
CA MET A 191 14.77 -6.18 -7.80
C MET A 191 13.29 -6.39 -8.09
N LEU A 192 12.44 -6.30 -7.06
CA LEU A 192 10.98 -6.42 -7.21
C LEU A 192 10.40 -5.30 -8.09
N MET A 193 10.91 -4.07 -7.96
CA MET A 193 10.47 -2.96 -8.79
C MET A 193 10.76 -3.18 -10.28
N LYS A 194 11.79 -3.95 -10.65
CA LYS A 194 12.00 -4.32 -12.07
C LYS A 194 10.90 -5.22 -12.63
N LEU A 195 10.18 -5.95 -11.76
CA LEU A 195 9.04 -6.79 -12.13
C LEU A 195 7.73 -5.99 -12.18
N ALA A 196 7.72 -4.72 -11.72
CA ALA A 196 6.52 -3.89 -11.68
C ALA A 196 5.80 -3.74 -13.03
N PRO A 197 6.48 -3.60 -14.19
CA PRO A 197 5.78 -3.57 -15.47
C PRO A 197 5.01 -4.85 -15.76
N ILE A 198 5.58 -6.01 -15.42
CA ILE A 198 4.95 -7.33 -15.64
C ILE A 198 3.73 -7.49 -14.70
N GLY A 199 3.87 -7.08 -13.44
CA GLY A 199 2.77 -7.09 -12.48
C GLY A 199 1.63 -6.16 -12.87
N ALA A 200 1.96 -4.93 -13.31
CA ALA A 200 0.98 -3.97 -13.80
C ALA A 200 0.27 -4.49 -15.04
N PHE A 201 1.01 -5.06 -16.01
CA PHE A 201 0.43 -5.70 -17.19
C PHE A 201 -0.60 -6.76 -16.81
N GLY A 202 -0.22 -7.75 -15.98
CA GLY A 202 -1.11 -8.85 -15.59
C GLY A 202 -2.33 -8.39 -14.79
N ALA A 203 -2.16 -7.44 -13.88
CA ALA A 203 -3.25 -6.90 -13.07
C ALA A 203 -4.29 -6.19 -13.95
N TRP A 204 -3.86 -5.24 -14.78
CA TRP A 204 -4.77 -4.44 -15.61
C TRP A 204 -5.40 -5.25 -16.74
N LEU A 205 -4.68 -6.23 -17.29
CA LEU A 205 -5.20 -7.17 -18.28
C LEU A 205 -6.35 -8.03 -17.71
N SER A 206 -6.23 -8.51 -16.47
CA SER A 206 -7.29 -9.31 -15.82
C SER A 206 -8.51 -8.46 -15.37
N LEU A 207 -8.31 -7.17 -15.10
CA LEU A 207 -9.37 -6.26 -14.65
C LEU A 207 -10.35 -5.92 -15.77
N SER A 208 -9.88 -5.76 -17.00
CA SER A 208 -10.72 -5.39 -18.15
C SER A 208 -11.75 -6.46 -18.54
N GLU A 209 -11.54 -7.72 -18.15
CA GLU A 209 -12.47 -8.82 -18.36
C GLU A 209 -13.71 -8.71 -17.44
N ASN A 210 -13.49 -8.55 -16.13
CA ASN A 210 -14.56 -8.53 -15.12
C ASN A 210 -15.39 -7.23 -15.10
N THR A 211 -14.87 -6.14 -15.66
CA THR A 211 -15.55 -4.83 -15.66
C THR A 211 -16.01 -4.35 -17.03
N GLY A 212 -15.81 -5.16 -18.08
CA GLY A 212 -16.33 -4.91 -19.43
C GLY A 212 -16.25 -3.44 -19.84
N PHE A 213 -15.10 -2.79 -19.67
CA PHE A 213 -14.83 -1.39 -20.03
C PHE A 213 -16.09 -0.48 -20.01
N ILE A 214 -16.85 -0.49 -18.90
CA ILE A 214 -17.84 0.55 -18.64
C ILE A 214 -17.03 1.79 -18.27
N LEU A 215 -16.54 2.43 -19.33
CA LEU A 215 -16.03 3.78 -19.36
C LEU A 215 -17.13 4.70 -18.82
N PHE A 216 -16.99 5.11 -17.56
CA PHE A 216 -17.73 6.22 -16.97
C PHE A 216 -19.24 6.02 -16.80
#